data_AF-A0A952VL04-F1
#
_entry.id   AF-A0A952VL04-F1
#
_cell.length_a   1.000
_cell.length_b   1.000
_cell.length_c   1.000
_cell.angle_alpha   90.00
_cell.angle_beta   90.00
_cell.angle_gamma   90.00
#
_symmetry.space_group_name_H-M   'P 1'
#
loop_
_entity.id
_entity.type
_entity.pdbx_description
1 polymer ?
#
loop_
_entity_poly.entity_id
_entity_poly.type
_entity_poly.pdbx_seq_one_letter_code
_entity_poly.pdbx_strand_id
1 'polypeptide(L)'
;MEHNPTHLNRALLNRFEIPRDAECDALADLFLGSASPATPPPAANTNTLELVVALHLTDGRERFAAHCRRQAAINQLPIGCVEHVGAGWAANLVGPGSTPSRGRRATVGKAIAHIAAHAARVCVLLPAHDEVGSLIAGLSDLTQPADQITVLCSTDEGEIVASYRQIKSIAILCPKHISRLTLAVMGKDPERCRSTIDRIERTARQFLSLELRCTVLVEEEPVYTEQHFDPHDPAQVSIDAYAPVTPPPHQPAAPPIAPHVPAPAPAPAPYHNAYNRGAPTDRGLEALVGAVTALAVRCPSAPEVTIAVDAEGRLHVIAATFAGPGWNPSTDPVAALTLARAFAARHRGVLSALDPRVTPTAGAPEAHLVVNHFADAAPILESGLRLHLATIIEVDGLRRFGASPLA
;
A
#
# COMPACT_ATOMS: atom_id res chain seq x y z
N MET A 1 -41.04 -21.81 51.26
CA MET A 1 -40.85 -20.52 50.57
C MET A 1 -40.26 -20.85 49.21
N GLU A 2 -41.13 -21.01 48.22
CA GLU A 2 -40.74 -21.35 46.85
C GLU A 2 -40.79 -20.07 46.02
N HIS A 3 -39.68 -19.71 45.36
CA HIS A 3 -39.61 -18.55 44.50
C HIS A 3 -40.13 -18.89 43.10
N ASN A 4 -41.14 -18.14 42.69
CA ASN A 4 -41.82 -18.22 41.40
C ASN A 4 -41.17 -17.22 40.42
N PRO A 5 -40.48 -17.64 39.36
CA PRO A 5 -39.94 -16.72 38.35
C PRO A 5 -40.99 -16.48 37.26
N THR A 6 -41.69 -15.36 37.36
CA THR A 6 -42.62 -14.90 36.32
C THR A 6 -41.93 -13.89 35.39
N HIS A 7 -42.21 -14.06 34.09
CA HIS A 7 -42.07 -13.08 32.99
C HIS A 7 -40.68 -12.78 32.43
N LEU A 8 -40.15 -13.73 31.63
CA LEU A 8 -39.31 -13.38 30.48
C LEU A 8 -40.21 -13.04 29.28
N ASN A 9 -40.02 -11.83 28.76
CA ASN A 9 -40.83 -11.17 27.76
C ASN A 9 -40.72 -11.87 26.38
N ARG A 10 -41.74 -12.66 26.00
CA ARG A 10 -41.83 -13.43 24.74
C ARG A 10 -42.02 -12.57 23.48
N ALA A 11 -42.06 -11.24 23.59
CA ALA A 11 -42.39 -10.34 22.49
C ALA A 11 -41.23 -10.07 21.48
N LEU A 12 -39.98 -10.43 21.80
CA LEU A 12 -38.83 -10.16 20.91
C LEU A 12 -38.46 -11.29 19.94
N LEU A 13 -39.08 -12.47 20.05
CA LEU A 13 -38.77 -13.63 19.19
C LEU A 13 -39.72 -13.81 18.00
N ASN A 14 -40.78 -12.99 17.87
CA ASN A 14 -41.76 -13.08 16.78
C ASN A 14 -41.49 -12.11 15.61
N ARG A 15 -40.26 -11.64 15.43
CA ARG A 15 -39.88 -10.70 14.35
C ARG A 15 -39.00 -11.33 13.27
N PHE A 16 -39.04 -12.65 13.12
CA PHE A 16 -38.51 -13.31 11.93
C PHE A 16 -39.64 -13.43 10.92
N GLU A 17 -39.78 -12.41 10.08
CA GLU A 17 -40.61 -12.50 8.88
C GLU A 17 -40.08 -13.64 8.01
N ILE A 18 -40.99 -14.50 7.55
CA ILE A 18 -40.70 -15.56 6.60
C ILE A 18 -40.16 -14.87 5.33
N PRO A 19 -38.94 -15.21 4.87
CA PRO A 19 -38.37 -14.57 3.68
C PRO A 19 -39.31 -14.75 2.49
N ARG A 20 -39.51 -13.66 1.75
CA ARG A 20 -40.36 -13.68 0.54
C ARG A 20 -39.65 -14.52 -0.52
N ASP A 21 -40.41 -15.15 -1.42
CA ASP A 21 -39.86 -16.07 -2.43
C ASP A 21 -38.69 -15.49 -3.24
N ALA A 22 -38.66 -14.17 -3.48
CA ALA A 22 -37.56 -13.48 -4.15
C ALA A 22 -36.22 -13.46 -3.37
N GLU A 23 -36.26 -13.61 -2.04
CA GLU A 23 -35.07 -13.73 -1.19
C GLU A 23 -34.56 -15.18 -1.15
N CYS A 24 -35.44 -16.17 -1.36
CA CYS A 24 -35.05 -17.56 -1.53
C CYS A 24 -34.30 -17.81 -2.84
N ASP A 25 -34.70 -17.13 -3.93
CA ASP A 25 -33.99 -17.20 -5.21
C ASP A 25 -32.59 -16.57 -5.14
N ALA A 26 -32.44 -15.44 -4.46
CA ALA A 26 -31.13 -14.81 -4.24
C ALA A 26 -30.19 -15.66 -3.35
N LEU A 27 -30.75 -16.44 -2.42
CA LEU A 27 -30.00 -17.40 -1.63
C LEU A 27 -29.68 -18.67 -2.45
N ALA A 28 -30.58 -19.12 -3.31
CA ALA A 28 -30.33 -20.23 -4.23
C ALA A 28 -29.19 -19.92 -5.21
N ASP A 29 -29.14 -18.70 -5.77
CA ASP A 29 -28.03 -18.23 -6.62
C ASP A 29 -26.69 -18.14 -5.87
N LEU A 30 -26.73 -17.88 -4.56
CA LEU A 30 -25.55 -17.83 -3.69
C LEU A 30 -24.99 -19.24 -3.40
N PHE A 31 -25.84 -20.27 -3.34
CA PHE A 31 -25.43 -21.64 -2.97
C PHE A 31 -25.29 -22.62 -4.15
N LEU A 32 -25.98 -22.38 -5.27
CA LEU A 32 -25.97 -23.28 -6.42
C LEU A 32 -24.92 -22.92 -7.48
N GLY A 33 -24.21 -21.81 -7.30
CA GLY A 33 -23.16 -21.36 -8.22
C GLY A 33 -23.74 -20.91 -9.55
N SER A 34 -23.79 -19.60 -9.77
CA SER A 34 -24.14 -19.05 -11.07
C SER A 34 -23.25 -19.72 -12.13
N ALA A 35 -23.85 -20.38 -13.11
CA ALA A 35 -23.14 -20.94 -14.25
C ALA A 35 -22.17 -19.88 -14.78
N SER A 36 -20.89 -20.26 -14.94
CA SER A 36 -19.82 -19.38 -15.42
C SER A 36 -20.34 -18.53 -16.59
N PRO A 37 -20.49 -17.20 -16.42
CA PRO A 37 -21.11 -16.40 -17.44
C PRO A 37 -20.26 -16.51 -18.70
N ALA A 38 -20.88 -17.01 -19.76
CA ALA A 38 -20.28 -17.07 -21.09
C ALA A 38 -19.70 -15.69 -21.38
N THR A 39 -18.40 -15.64 -21.72
CA THR A 39 -17.70 -14.39 -21.98
C THR A 39 -18.43 -13.64 -23.09
N PRO A 40 -19.06 -12.49 -22.80
CA PRO A 40 -19.77 -11.74 -23.83
C PRO A 40 -18.77 -11.35 -24.93
N PRO A 41 -19.18 -11.36 -26.21
CA PRO A 41 -18.33 -10.91 -27.30
C PRO A 41 -17.88 -9.46 -27.03
N PRO A 42 -16.63 -9.11 -27.33
CA PRO A 42 -16.07 -7.81 -26.97
C PRO A 42 -16.89 -6.69 -27.61
N ALA A 43 -17.49 -5.84 -26.78
CA ALA A 43 -18.16 -4.63 -27.23
C ALA A 43 -17.13 -3.71 -27.90
N ALA A 44 -17.53 -3.07 -28.99
CA ALA A 44 -16.67 -2.15 -29.72
C ALA A 44 -16.20 -1.00 -28.82
N ASN A 45 -14.88 -0.90 -28.63
CA ASN A 45 -14.13 0.24 -28.09
C ASN A 45 -14.38 0.64 -26.63
N THR A 46 -14.62 -0.31 -25.73
CA THR A 46 -14.49 -0.01 -24.29
C THR A 46 -13.02 -0.07 -23.89
N ASN A 47 -12.47 1.06 -23.47
CA ASN A 47 -11.13 1.12 -22.90
C ASN A 47 -11.08 0.25 -21.64
N THR A 48 -10.11 -0.65 -21.58
CA THR A 48 -9.90 -1.53 -20.43
C THR A 48 -8.90 -0.90 -19.45
N LEU A 49 -9.24 -0.92 -18.16
CA LEU A 49 -8.40 -0.42 -17.09
C LEU A 49 -7.83 -1.58 -16.25
N GLU A 50 -6.50 -1.65 -16.19
CA GLU A 50 -5.75 -2.61 -15.39
C GLU A 50 -4.95 -1.89 -14.31
N LEU A 51 -5.13 -2.30 -13.05
CA LEU A 51 -4.24 -1.89 -11.97
C LEU A 51 -3.12 -2.89 -11.82
N VAL A 52 -1.88 -2.42 -11.71
CA VAL A 52 -0.69 -3.26 -11.60
C VAL A 52 -0.01 -3.00 -10.26
N VAL A 53 0.17 -4.08 -9.50
CA VAL A 53 0.84 -4.14 -8.20
C VAL A 53 2.22 -4.74 -8.42
N ALA A 54 3.28 -3.97 -8.19
CA ALA A 54 4.63 -4.37 -8.60
C ALA A 54 5.76 -3.74 -7.78
N LEU A 55 5.48 -2.74 -6.95
CA LEU A 55 6.51 -2.02 -6.21
C LEU A 55 6.98 -2.78 -4.96
N HIS A 56 6.36 -3.92 -4.64
CA HIS A 56 6.93 -4.90 -3.71
C HIS A 56 8.08 -5.71 -4.31
N LEU A 57 8.38 -5.57 -5.61
CA LEU A 57 9.48 -6.23 -6.30
C LEU A 57 10.72 -5.32 -6.35
N THR A 58 11.90 -5.94 -6.40
CA THR A 58 13.12 -5.27 -6.84
C THR A 58 12.91 -4.78 -8.27
N ASP A 59 13.23 -3.51 -8.52
CA ASP A 59 13.04 -2.83 -9.80
C ASP A 59 11.59 -2.86 -10.32
N GLY A 60 10.60 -2.79 -9.40
CA GLY A 60 9.17 -2.86 -9.72
C GLY A 60 8.70 -1.95 -10.87
N ARG A 61 9.29 -0.77 -11.03
CA ARG A 61 9.00 0.14 -12.17
C ARG A 61 9.49 -0.42 -13.50
N GLU A 62 10.68 -0.99 -13.54
CA GLU A 62 11.22 -1.60 -14.75
C GLU A 62 10.42 -2.82 -15.16
N ARG A 63 10.02 -3.64 -14.16
CA ARG A 63 9.12 -4.78 -14.34
C ARG A 63 7.74 -4.36 -14.85
N PHE A 64 7.17 -3.28 -14.30
CA PHE A 64 5.94 -2.68 -14.81
C PHE A 64 6.07 -2.24 -16.27
N ALA A 65 7.17 -1.56 -16.63
CA ALA A 65 7.41 -1.15 -18.01
C ALA A 65 7.57 -2.36 -18.96
N ALA A 66 8.23 -3.43 -18.51
CA ALA A 66 8.36 -4.67 -19.26
C ALA A 66 7.01 -5.39 -19.44
N HIS A 67 6.16 -5.44 -18.40
CA HIS A 67 4.78 -5.93 -18.50
C HIS A 67 4.00 -5.17 -19.56
N CYS A 68 4.04 -3.83 -19.53
CA CYS A 68 3.34 -3.00 -20.51
C CYS A 68 3.84 -3.23 -21.95
N ARG A 69 5.16 -3.32 -22.16
CA ARG A 69 5.75 -3.63 -23.47
C ARG A 69 5.26 -4.98 -24.00
N ARG A 70 5.24 -6.00 -23.14
CA ARG A 70 4.77 -7.34 -23.52
C ARG A 70 3.29 -7.34 -23.87
N GLN A 71 2.46 -6.68 -23.08
CA GLN A 71 1.03 -6.55 -23.38
C GLN A 71 0.81 -5.81 -24.70
N ALA A 72 1.59 -4.75 -24.99
CA ALA A 72 1.49 -4.03 -26.26
C ALA A 72 1.90 -4.91 -27.46
N ALA A 73 2.97 -5.70 -27.30
CA ALA A 73 3.42 -6.65 -28.31
C ALA A 73 2.40 -7.77 -28.59
N ILE A 74 1.82 -8.37 -27.55
CA ILE A 74 0.83 -9.45 -27.67
C ILE A 74 -0.42 -8.96 -28.40
N ASN A 75 -0.90 -7.75 -28.09
CA ASN A 75 -2.13 -7.21 -28.66
C ASN A 75 -1.90 -6.43 -29.95
N GLN A 76 -0.65 -6.20 -30.36
CA GLN A 76 -0.26 -5.34 -31.49
C GLN A 76 -0.92 -3.95 -31.44
N LEU A 77 -1.14 -3.43 -30.24
CA LEU A 77 -1.82 -2.17 -29.98
C LEU A 77 -1.07 -1.37 -28.92
N PRO A 78 -1.09 -0.02 -28.99
CA PRO A 78 -0.49 0.81 -27.97
C PRO A 78 -1.21 0.64 -26.64
N ILE A 79 -0.43 0.65 -25.55
CA ILE A 79 -0.92 0.61 -24.18
C ILE A 79 -0.58 1.92 -23.49
N GLY A 80 -1.56 2.46 -22.76
CA GLY A 80 -1.35 3.58 -21.86
C GLY A 80 -0.75 3.11 -20.54
N CYS A 81 0.39 3.67 -20.15
CA CYS A 81 1.05 3.39 -18.89
C CYS A 81 0.90 4.62 -17.99
N VAL A 82 0.35 4.45 -16.80
CA VAL A 82 0.19 5.51 -15.81
C VAL A 82 0.94 5.13 -14.54
N GLU A 83 1.77 6.02 -14.03
CA GLU A 83 2.54 5.77 -12.80
C GLU A 83 2.68 7.03 -11.95
N HIS A 84 2.86 6.86 -10.65
CA HIS A 84 3.10 7.96 -9.73
C HIS A 84 4.56 8.44 -9.81
N VAL A 85 4.79 9.75 -10.01
CA VAL A 85 6.11 10.38 -10.14
C VAL A 85 6.13 11.71 -9.37
N GLY A 86 6.91 11.75 -8.28
CA GLY A 86 6.90 12.86 -7.32
C GLY A 86 5.51 13.05 -6.71
N ALA A 87 5.07 14.29 -6.53
CA ALA A 87 3.69 14.67 -6.16
C ALA A 87 2.64 14.60 -7.29
N GLY A 88 2.76 13.70 -8.28
CA GLY A 88 1.81 13.66 -9.40
C GLY A 88 1.88 12.37 -10.21
N TRP A 89 1.20 12.34 -11.36
CA TRP A 89 1.07 11.16 -12.21
C TRP A 89 1.66 11.41 -13.59
N ALA A 90 2.47 10.48 -14.08
CA ALA A 90 2.97 10.46 -15.45
C ALA A 90 2.12 9.48 -16.27
N ALA A 91 1.83 9.84 -17.52
CA ALA A 91 1.14 8.99 -18.48
C ALA A 91 1.99 8.87 -19.75
N ASN A 92 2.29 7.65 -20.18
CA ASN A 92 3.12 7.36 -21.35
C ASN A 92 2.41 6.34 -22.25
N LEU A 93 2.66 6.37 -23.56
CA LEU A 93 2.24 5.31 -24.47
C LEU A 93 3.41 4.35 -24.72
N VAL A 94 3.11 3.05 -24.74
CA VAL A 94 4.07 1.99 -25.04
C VAL A 94 3.49 1.12 -26.16
N GLY A 95 4.23 0.97 -27.26
CA GLY A 95 3.86 0.07 -28.37
C GLY A 95 4.25 0.59 -29.75
N PRO A 96 3.79 -0.07 -30.83
CA PRO A 96 4.06 0.37 -32.20
C PRO A 96 3.56 1.78 -32.46
N GLY A 97 4.41 2.65 -33.01
CA GLY A 97 4.06 4.02 -33.37
C GLY A 97 3.85 4.97 -32.19
N SER A 98 4.15 4.55 -30.95
CA SER A 98 4.03 5.43 -29.78
C SER A 98 5.19 6.41 -29.71
N THR A 99 4.90 7.71 -29.76
CA THR A 99 5.84 8.74 -29.28
C THR A 99 5.67 8.92 -27.77
N PRO A 100 6.75 8.90 -26.97
CA PRO A 100 6.65 9.09 -25.53
C PRO A 100 6.14 10.50 -25.19
N SER A 101 4.89 10.59 -24.73
CA SER A 101 4.30 11.85 -24.26
C SER A 101 4.61 12.04 -22.78
N ARG A 102 5.76 12.61 -22.43
CA ARG A 102 6.08 12.90 -21.02
C ARG A 102 5.34 14.14 -20.53
N GLY A 103 4.15 13.95 -19.99
CA GLY A 103 3.37 15.00 -19.33
C GLY A 103 3.00 14.59 -17.91
N ARG A 104 3.37 15.42 -16.92
CA ARG A 104 2.93 15.23 -15.53
C ARG A 104 1.52 15.80 -15.35
N ARG A 105 0.69 15.08 -14.61
CA ARG A 105 -0.71 15.41 -14.30
C ARG A 105 -0.91 15.42 -12.79
N ALA A 106 -1.80 16.29 -12.34
CA ALA A 106 -2.06 16.45 -10.91
C ALA A 106 -2.77 15.24 -10.29
N THR A 107 -3.62 14.54 -11.05
CA THR A 107 -4.41 13.40 -10.54
C THR A 107 -4.37 12.21 -11.47
N VAL A 108 -4.62 11.03 -10.91
CA VAL A 108 -4.65 9.75 -11.65
C VAL A 108 -5.78 9.71 -12.67
N GLY A 109 -6.97 10.21 -12.33
CA GLY A 109 -8.11 10.27 -13.25
C GLY A 109 -7.81 11.11 -14.49
N LYS A 110 -7.10 12.25 -14.33
CA LYS A 110 -6.65 13.09 -15.46
C LYS A 110 -5.59 12.40 -16.30
N ALA A 111 -4.66 11.66 -15.68
CA ALA A 111 -3.66 10.88 -16.40
C ALA A 111 -4.29 9.76 -17.23
N ILE A 112 -5.25 9.03 -16.65
CA ILE A 112 -5.97 7.95 -17.31
C ILE A 112 -6.85 8.49 -18.44
N ALA A 113 -7.66 9.53 -18.20
CA ALA A 113 -8.51 10.12 -19.23
C ALA A 113 -7.69 10.63 -20.43
N HIS A 114 -6.50 11.20 -20.17
CA HIS A 114 -5.60 11.65 -21.22
C HIS A 114 -5.08 10.49 -22.07
N ILE A 115 -4.62 9.40 -21.45
CA ILE A 115 -4.00 8.29 -22.16
C ILE A 115 -5.03 7.35 -22.82
N ALA A 116 -6.23 7.26 -22.24
CA ALA A 116 -7.35 6.47 -22.75
C ALA A 116 -7.88 6.99 -24.10
N ALA A 117 -7.58 8.24 -24.48
CA ALA A 117 -7.87 8.76 -25.82
C ALA A 117 -6.98 8.15 -26.92
N HIS A 118 -5.90 7.48 -26.53
CA HIS A 118 -4.85 7.00 -27.44
C HIS A 118 -4.54 5.50 -27.31
N ALA A 119 -5.11 4.83 -26.31
CA ALA A 119 -4.88 3.42 -26.04
C ALA A 119 -6.18 2.73 -25.61
N ALA A 120 -6.44 1.55 -26.18
CA ALA A 120 -7.59 0.70 -25.81
C ALA A 120 -7.43 0.04 -24.44
N ARG A 121 -6.20 0.01 -23.90
CA ARG A 121 -5.87 -0.53 -22.59
C ARG A 121 -4.98 0.43 -21.83
N VAL A 122 -5.30 0.66 -20.57
CA VAL A 122 -4.54 1.51 -19.65
C VAL A 122 -4.10 0.69 -18.45
N CYS A 123 -2.79 0.58 -18.24
CA CYS A 123 -2.17 -0.05 -17.09
C CYS A 123 -1.72 1.05 -16.11
N VAL A 124 -2.09 0.92 -14.84
CA VAL A 124 -1.76 1.89 -13.78
C VAL A 124 -0.89 1.20 -12.74
N LEU A 125 0.34 1.67 -12.56
CA LEU A 125 1.22 1.23 -11.47
C LEU A 125 0.80 1.90 -10.16
N LEU A 126 0.44 1.09 -9.17
CA LEU A 126 0.06 1.58 -7.84
C LEU A 126 1.31 2.01 -7.04
N PRO A 127 1.21 3.03 -6.17
CA PRO A 127 2.33 3.52 -5.36
C PRO A 127 2.70 2.56 -4.21
N ALA A 128 3.99 2.49 -3.87
CA ALA A 128 4.56 1.44 -3.00
C ALA A 128 4.01 1.44 -1.57
N HIS A 129 3.77 2.64 -1.03
CA HIS A 129 3.39 2.85 0.38
C HIS A 129 1.96 2.41 0.68
N ASP A 130 1.16 2.13 -0.35
CA ASP A 130 -0.27 1.94 -0.20
C ASP A 130 -0.89 1.15 -1.37
N GLU A 131 -0.20 0.16 -1.95
CA GLU A 131 -0.70 -0.51 -3.17
C GLU A 131 -2.12 -1.05 -2.97
N VAL A 132 -2.39 -1.68 -1.83
CA VAL A 132 -3.70 -2.26 -1.53
C VAL A 132 -4.65 -1.23 -0.92
N GLY A 133 -4.19 -0.30 -0.08
CA GLY A 133 -5.06 0.75 0.46
C GLY A 133 -5.48 1.78 -0.58
N SER A 134 -4.65 2.09 -1.56
CA SER A 134 -4.99 2.93 -2.72
C SER A 134 -5.97 2.21 -3.65
N LEU A 135 -5.90 0.87 -3.72
CA LEU A 135 -6.87 0.04 -4.40
C LEU A 135 -8.22 0.03 -3.66
N ILE A 136 -8.23 0.00 -2.33
CA ILE A 136 -9.43 0.01 -1.47
C ILE A 136 -10.08 1.39 -1.38
N ALA A 137 -9.29 2.45 -1.22
CA ALA A 137 -9.76 3.83 -1.14
C ALA A 137 -10.42 4.28 -2.46
N GLY A 138 -10.34 3.43 -3.48
CA GLY A 138 -10.43 3.82 -4.86
C GLY A 138 -9.23 4.71 -5.16
N LEU A 139 -8.67 4.59 -6.33
CA LEU A 139 -8.12 5.77 -6.97
C LEU A 139 -9.30 6.75 -7.04
N SER A 140 -9.47 7.61 -6.03
CA SER A 140 -10.79 8.14 -5.63
C SER A 140 -11.47 8.99 -6.70
N ASP A 141 -10.69 9.37 -7.71
CA ASP A 141 -11.09 10.10 -8.90
C ASP A 141 -11.57 9.19 -10.06
N LEU A 142 -11.53 7.87 -9.90
CA LEU A 142 -12.01 6.92 -10.91
C LEU A 142 -13.51 6.75 -10.82
N THR A 143 -14.20 7.07 -11.91
CA THR A 143 -15.65 6.90 -12.04
C THR A 143 -16.07 5.43 -12.19
N GLN A 144 -15.13 4.53 -12.50
CA GLN A 144 -15.41 3.10 -12.73
C GLN A 144 -14.35 2.23 -12.04
N PRO A 145 -14.74 1.06 -11.51
CA PRO A 145 -13.78 0.10 -10.94
C PRO A 145 -12.90 -0.48 -12.04
N ALA A 146 -11.63 -0.75 -11.73
CA ALA A 146 -10.72 -1.37 -12.69
C ALA A 146 -11.23 -2.75 -13.15
N ASP A 147 -11.09 -3.03 -14.45
CA ASP A 147 -11.52 -4.27 -15.08
C ASP A 147 -10.65 -5.46 -14.63
N GLN A 148 -9.37 -5.19 -14.35
CA GLN A 148 -8.38 -6.19 -13.96
C GLN A 148 -7.43 -5.64 -12.89
N ILE A 149 -6.99 -6.51 -11.98
CA ILE A 149 -5.89 -6.25 -11.04
C ILE A 149 -4.82 -7.29 -11.31
N THR A 150 -3.61 -6.87 -11.66
CA THR A 150 -2.49 -7.76 -11.92
C THR A 150 -1.42 -7.58 -10.86
N VAL A 151 -1.08 -8.64 -10.14
CA VAL A 151 0.08 -8.68 -9.25
C VAL A 151 1.26 -9.23 -10.03
N LEU A 152 2.31 -8.42 -10.17
CA LEU A 152 3.58 -8.88 -10.72
C LEU A 152 4.35 -9.66 -9.64
N CYS A 153 5.00 -10.72 -10.05
CA CYS A 153 5.82 -11.58 -9.20
C CYS A 153 7.09 -11.94 -9.96
N SER A 154 8.17 -12.26 -9.27
CA SER A 154 9.34 -12.88 -9.88
C SER A 154 9.54 -14.32 -9.41
N THR A 155 10.64 -14.93 -9.84
CA THR A 155 11.07 -16.25 -9.36
C THR A 155 11.99 -16.19 -8.13
N ASP A 156 12.24 -15.01 -7.57
CA ASP A 156 12.95 -14.85 -6.30
C ASP A 156 12.05 -15.20 -5.11
N GLU A 157 12.57 -15.95 -4.14
CA GLU A 157 11.78 -16.44 -3.00
C GLU A 157 11.22 -15.31 -2.12
N GLY A 158 11.98 -14.24 -1.91
CA GLY A 158 11.53 -13.09 -1.14
C GLY A 158 10.37 -12.38 -1.84
N GLU A 159 10.51 -12.19 -3.16
CA GLU A 159 9.49 -11.55 -3.99
C GLU A 159 8.23 -12.42 -4.18
N ILE A 160 8.36 -13.75 -4.19
CA ILE A 160 7.22 -14.68 -4.18
C ILE A 160 6.40 -14.49 -2.91
N VAL A 161 7.06 -14.45 -1.75
CA VAL A 161 6.38 -14.23 -0.46
C VAL A 161 5.73 -12.86 -0.42
N ALA A 162 6.41 -11.81 -0.89
CA ALA A 162 5.87 -10.47 -0.97
C ALA A 162 4.62 -10.41 -1.88
N SER A 163 4.68 -11.03 -3.06
CA SER A 163 3.55 -11.11 -4.01
C SER A 163 2.35 -11.83 -3.41
N TYR A 164 2.58 -12.96 -2.72
CA TYR A 164 1.50 -13.67 -2.03
C TYR A 164 0.86 -12.85 -0.90
N ARG A 165 1.67 -12.06 -0.16
CA ARG A 165 1.14 -11.13 0.84
C ARG A 165 0.21 -10.10 0.19
N GLN A 166 0.56 -9.56 -0.97
CA GLN A 166 -0.32 -8.64 -1.70
C GLN A 166 -1.62 -9.31 -2.15
N ILE A 167 -1.55 -10.52 -2.72
CA ILE A 167 -2.73 -11.32 -3.09
C ILE A 167 -3.66 -11.52 -1.89
N LYS A 168 -3.10 -11.93 -0.75
CA LYS A 168 -3.86 -12.13 0.50
C LYS A 168 -4.52 -10.84 0.96
N SER A 169 -3.79 -9.72 0.94
CA SER A 169 -4.33 -8.41 1.32
C SER A 169 -5.49 -7.98 0.42
N ILE A 170 -5.35 -8.16 -0.90
CA ILE A 170 -6.43 -7.86 -1.87
C ILE A 170 -7.65 -8.77 -1.62
N ALA A 171 -7.44 -10.06 -1.39
CA ALA A 171 -8.53 -11.00 -1.11
C ALA A 171 -9.33 -10.62 0.15
N ILE A 172 -8.63 -10.20 1.21
CA ILE A 172 -9.27 -9.79 2.48
C ILE A 172 -9.99 -8.46 2.35
N LEU A 173 -9.34 -7.48 1.72
CA LEU A 173 -9.80 -6.09 1.78
C LEU A 173 -10.73 -5.72 0.60
N CYS A 174 -10.58 -6.42 -0.53
CA CYS A 174 -11.32 -6.18 -1.77
C CYS A 174 -11.97 -7.47 -2.32
N PRO A 175 -12.79 -8.20 -1.53
CA PRO A 175 -13.33 -9.50 -1.95
C PRO A 175 -14.17 -9.43 -3.23
N LYS A 176 -14.81 -8.29 -3.51
CA LYS A 176 -15.58 -8.07 -4.75
C LYS A 176 -14.73 -8.02 -6.01
N HIS A 177 -13.43 -7.75 -5.88
CA HIS A 177 -12.49 -7.65 -6.99
C HIS A 177 -11.67 -8.93 -7.18
N ILE A 178 -11.88 -9.95 -6.34
CA ILE A 178 -11.06 -11.16 -6.34
C ILE A 178 -11.16 -11.93 -7.67
N SER A 179 -12.33 -11.90 -8.33
CA SER A 179 -12.57 -12.49 -9.65
C SER A 179 -11.83 -11.78 -10.79
N ARG A 180 -11.30 -10.59 -10.52
CA ARG A 180 -10.50 -9.77 -11.45
C ARG A 180 -9.00 -9.88 -11.19
N LEU A 181 -8.59 -10.65 -10.19
CA LEU A 181 -7.20 -10.78 -9.78
C LEU A 181 -6.46 -11.74 -10.72
N THR A 182 -5.34 -11.25 -11.26
CA THR A 182 -4.42 -11.98 -12.14
C THR A 182 -3.02 -11.94 -11.52
N LEU A 183 -2.29 -13.04 -11.64
CA LEU A 183 -0.89 -13.15 -11.28
C LEU A 183 -0.05 -13.23 -12.55
N ALA A 184 0.96 -12.38 -12.67
CA ALA A 184 1.94 -12.46 -13.75
C ALA A 184 3.34 -12.69 -13.18
N VAL A 185 3.94 -13.84 -13.50
CA VAL A 185 5.28 -14.21 -13.03
C VAL A 185 6.31 -13.87 -14.10
N MET A 186 7.29 -13.07 -13.72
CA MET A 186 8.37 -12.55 -14.58
C MET A 186 9.69 -13.24 -14.28
N GLY A 187 10.38 -13.68 -15.33
CA GLY A 187 11.72 -14.23 -15.20
C GLY A 187 12.29 -14.73 -16.52
N LYS A 188 13.59 -15.04 -16.52
CA LYS A 188 14.30 -15.56 -17.71
C LYS A 188 13.98 -17.01 -18.02
N ASP A 189 13.68 -17.82 -17.00
CA ASP A 189 13.42 -19.25 -17.13
C ASP A 189 11.91 -19.53 -17.08
N PRO A 190 11.29 -19.98 -18.19
CA PRO A 190 9.86 -20.26 -18.24
C PRO A 190 9.45 -21.44 -17.34
N GLU A 191 10.31 -22.44 -17.12
CA GLU A 191 9.99 -23.58 -16.26
C GLU A 191 9.95 -23.15 -14.79
N ARG A 192 10.93 -22.34 -14.36
CA ARG A 192 10.94 -21.75 -13.02
C ARG A 192 9.75 -20.81 -12.79
N CYS A 193 9.35 -20.04 -13.81
CA CYS A 193 8.14 -19.21 -13.73
C CYS A 193 6.87 -20.07 -13.55
N ARG A 194 6.73 -21.16 -14.31
CA ARG A 194 5.60 -22.11 -14.16
C ARG A 194 5.58 -22.74 -12.77
N SER A 195 6.72 -23.22 -12.29
CA SER A 195 6.83 -23.77 -10.93
C SER A 195 6.41 -22.77 -9.85
N THR A 196 6.77 -21.49 -10.05
CA THR A 196 6.36 -20.40 -9.16
C THR A 196 4.85 -20.16 -9.20
N ILE A 197 4.25 -20.14 -10.39
CA ILE A 197 2.79 -20.07 -10.58
C ILE A 197 2.10 -21.21 -9.82
N ASP A 198 2.52 -22.46 -10.05
CA ASP A 198 1.90 -23.63 -9.42
C ASP A 198 1.96 -23.55 -7.88
N ARG A 199 3.07 -23.03 -7.34
CA ARG A 199 3.24 -22.86 -5.90
C ARG A 199 2.32 -21.77 -5.34
N ILE A 200 2.24 -20.61 -5.99
CA ILE A 200 1.38 -19.50 -5.53
C ILE A 200 -0.09 -19.89 -5.68
N GLU A 201 -0.48 -20.47 -6.81
CA GLU A 201 -1.86 -20.89 -7.07
C GLU A 201 -2.31 -21.97 -6.06
N ARG A 202 -1.49 -22.99 -5.81
CA ARG A 202 -1.79 -24.02 -4.80
C ARG A 202 -1.98 -23.41 -3.41
N THR A 203 -1.12 -22.46 -3.05
CA THR A 203 -1.18 -21.77 -1.75
C THR A 203 -2.44 -20.89 -1.65
N ALA A 204 -2.75 -20.11 -2.70
CA ALA A 204 -3.96 -19.29 -2.76
C ALA A 204 -5.23 -20.14 -2.71
N ARG A 205 -5.27 -21.27 -3.43
CA ARG A 205 -6.40 -22.21 -3.40
C ARG A 205 -6.58 -22.82 -2.00
N GLN A 206 -5.49 -23.23 -1.36
CA GLN A 206 -5.52 -23.87 -0.05
C GLN A 206 -5.93 -22.90 1.08
N PHE A 207 -5.38 -21.69 1.10
CA PHE A 207 -5.53 -20.78 2.25
C PHE A 207 -6.55 -19.66 2.03
N LEU A 208 -6.85 -19.33 0.78
CA LEU A 208 -7.77 -18.23 0.42
C LEU A 208 -9.00 -18.73 -0.35
N SER A 209 -9.08 -20.03 -0.66
CA SER A 209 -10.12 -20.61 -1.53
C SER A 209 -10.27 -19.85 -2.85
N LEU A 210 -9.13 -19.39 -3.39
CA LEU A 210 -9.07 -18.55 -4.57
C LEU A 210 -8.44 -19.28 -5.76
N GLU A 211 -9.11 -19.22 -6.90
CA GLU A 211 -8.55 -19.59 -8.20
C GLU A 211 -7.97 -18.35 -8.88
N LEU A 212 -6.64 -18.34 -9.04
CA LEU A 212 -5.93 -17.23 -9.67
C LEU A 212 -5.84 -17.45 -11.18
N ARG A 213 -6.06 -16.38 -11.95
CA ARG A 213 -5.66 -16.36 -13.37
C ARG A 213 -4.16 -16.09 -13.42
N CYS A 214 -3.39 -16.99 -13.99
CA CYS A 214 -1.93 -16.90 -13.99
C CYS A 214 -1.38 -16.75 -15.41
N THR A 215 -0.31 -15.96 -15.57
CA THR A 215 0.38 -15.78 -16.85
C THR A 215 1.89 -15.78 -16.64
N VAL A 216 2.62 -16.47 -17.53
CA VAL A 216 4.09 -16.44 -17.57
C VAL A 216 4.55 -15.30 -18.46
N LEU A 217 5.40 -14.44 -17.92
CA LEU A 217 6.08 -13.37 -18.64
C LEU A 217 7.56 -13.70 -18.70
N VAL A 218 8.01 -14.25 -19.83
CA VAL A 218 9.43 -14.45 -20.06
C VAL A 218 10.05 -13.10 -20.35
N GLU A 219 11.00 -12.70 -19.51
CA GLU A 219 11.82 -11.52 -19.75
C GLU A 219 12.69 -11.82 -20.97
N GLU A 220 12.38 -11.18 -22.09
CA GLU A 220 13.31 -11.13 -23.21
C GLU A 220 14.55 -10.42 -22.69
N GLU A 221 15.71 -11.07 -22.78
CA GLU A 221 16.96 -10.37 -22.50
C GLU A 221 16.93 -9.12 -23.36
N PRO A 222 17.18 -7.93 -22.78
CA PRO A 222 17.32 -6.75 -23.59
C PRO A 222 18.38 -7.13 -24.61
N VAL A 223 17.96 -7.23 -25.88
CA VAL A 223 18.92 -7.25 -26.97
C VAL A 223 19.52 -5.86 -26.85
N TYR A 224 20.62 -5.78 -26.09
CA TYR A 224 21.60 -4.74 -26.26
C TYR A 224 22.01 -4.90 -27.71
N THR A 225 21.24 -4.28 -28.59
CA THR A 225 21.80 -3.78 -29.81
C THR A 225 22.84 -2.85 -29.26
N GLU A 226 24.08 -3.31 -29.22
CA GLU A 226 25.21 -2.41 -29.23
C GLU A 226 24.86 -1.47 -30.39
N GLN A 227 24.23 -0.34 -30.07
CA GLN A 227 24.30 0.82 -30.92
C GLN A 227 25.79 1.08 -30.88
N HIS A 228 26.47 0.46 -31.85
CA HIS A 228 27.87 0.64 -32.13
C HIS A 228 27.97 2.14 -32.27
N PHE A 229 28.42 2.77 -31.20
CA PHE A 229 28.57 4.20 -31.11
C PHE A 229 29.72 4.45 -32.06
N ASP A 230 29.41 4.70 -33.34
CA ASP A 230 30.41 5.02 -34.33
C ASP A 230 31.06 6.32 -33.84
N PRO A 231 32.30 6.28 -33.32
CA PRO A 231 32.94 7.47 -32.79
C PRO A 231 33.27 8.49 -33.90
N HIS A 232 32.94 8.17 -35.16
CA HIS A 232 33.20 8.98 -36.33
C HIS A 232 31.94 9.55 -37.01
N ASP A 233 30.76 9.53 -36.38
CA ASP A 233 29.61 10.33 -36.87
C ASP A 233 29.62 11.74 -36.23
N PRO A 234 30.14 12.79 -36.92
CA PRO A 234 30.19 14.14 -36.38
C PRO A 234 28.82 14.83 -36.30
N ALA A 235 27.72 14.18 -36.73
CA ALA A 235 26.40 14.79 -36.74
C ALA A 235 25.61 14.64 -35.42
N GLN A 236 26.10 13.89 -34.43
CA GLN A 236 25.34 13.59 -33.20
C GLN A 236 25.85 14.23 -31.90
N VAL A 237 26.88 15.10 -31.95
CA VAL A 237 27.38 15.79 -30.74
C VAL A 237 26.81 17.20 -30.65
N SER A 238 25.62 17.34 -30.04
CA SER A 238 25.22 18.58 -29.38
C SER A 238 25.19 18.34 -27.87
N ILE A 239 26.39 18.23 -27.29
CA ILE A 239 26.59 18.25 -25.84
C ILE A 239 26.91 19.69 -25.47
N ASP A 240 25.88 20.45 -25.08
CA ASP A 240 26.09 21.65 -24.29
C ASP A 240 26.52 21.25 -22.87
N ALA A 241 27.71 21.71 -22.50
CA ALA A 241 28.25 21.84 -21.15
C ALA A 241 28.56 20.55 -20.34
N TYR A 242 29.60 19.82 -20.76
CA TYR A 242 30.52 19.20 -19.79
C TYR A 242 31.67 20.18 -19.51
N ALA A 243 31.67 20.76 -18.31
CA ALA A 243 32.86 21.44 -17.79
C ALA A 243 33.97 20.41 -17.57
N PRO A 244 35.23 20.71 -17.94
CA PRO A 244 36.34 19.78 -17.73
C PRO A 244 36.54 19.53 -16.24
N VAL A 245 36.34 18.28 -15.81
CA VAL A 245 36.76 17.81 -14.49
C VAL A 245 38.28 17.73 -14.52
N THR A 246 38.94 18.73 -13.93
CA THR A 246 40.38 18.71 -13.68
C THR A 246 40.71 17.49 -12.82
N PRO A 247 41.63 16.60 -13.24
CA PRO A 247 42.07 15.51 -12.40
C PRO A 247 42.72 16.07 -11.12
N PRO A 248 42.44 15.48 -9.94
CA PRO A 248 43.07 15.92 -8.71
C PRO A 248 44.59 15.71 -8.82
N PRO A 249 45.41 16.64 -8.28
CA PRO A 249 46.85 16.54 -8.33
C PRO A 249 47.32 15.25 -7.64
N HIS A 250 48.28 14.56 -8.27
CA HIS A 250 48.93 13.38 -7.72
C HIS A 250 49.48 13.69 -6.31
N GLN A 251 48.86 13.08 -5.31
CA GLN A 251 49.32 13.12 -3.93
C GLN A 251 50.56 12.22 -3.82
N PRO A 252 51.73 12.73 -3.38
CA PRO A 252 52.94 11.93 -3.24
C PRO A 252 52.69 10.76 -2.29
N ALA A 253 53.17 9.57 -2.67
CA ALA A 253 53.07 8.36 -1.88
C ALA A 253 53.65 8.58 -0.47
N ALA A 254 52.80 8.43 0.55
CA ALA A 254 53.24 8.46 1.93
C ALA A 254 54.17 7.26 2.21
N PRO A 255 55.20 7.44 3.04
CA PRO A 255 56.10 6.36 3.43
C PRO A 255 55.33 5.24 4.15
N PRO A 256 55.81 3.98 4.06
CA PRO A 256 55.14 2.82 4.63
C PRO A 256 54.97 3.00 6.14
N ILE A 257 53.71 3.13 6.57
CA ILE A 257 53.32 3.17 7.98
C ILE A 257 53.57 1.77 8.56
N ALA A 258 54.44 1.69 9.57
CA ALA A 258 54.66 0.46 10.32
C ALA A 258 53.32 -0.03 10.90
N PRO A 259 53.06 -1.35 10.95
CA PRO A 259 51.79 -1.91 11.39
C PRO A 259 51.51 -1.50 12.84
N HIS A 260 50.65 -0.50 13.01
CA HIS A 260 50.14 -0.11 14.31
C HIS A 260 49.08 -1.14 14.68
N VAL A 261 49.40 -2.01 15.62
CA VAL A 261 48.41 -2.86 16.30
C VAL A 261 47.38 -1.90 16.91
N PRO A 262 46.10 -1.93 16.50
CA PRO A 262 45.10 -1.05 17.09
C PRO A 262 44.94 -1.46 18.54
N ALA A 263 45.07 -0.50 19.46
CA ALA A 263 44.63 -0.72 20.82
C ALA A 263 43.13 -1.11 20.77
N PRO A 264 42.70 -2.14 21.52
CA PRO A 264 41.32 -2.59 21.52
C PRO A 264 40.42 -1.38 21.80
N ALA A 265 39.52 -1.09 20.85
CA ALA A 265 38.54 -0.03 21.02
C ALA A 265 37.81 -0.27 22.35
N PRO A 266 37.70 0.73 23.23
CA PRO A 266 36.93 0.58 24.45
C PRO A 266 35.53 0.11 24.06
N ALA A 267 35.08 -0.99 24.67
CA ALA A 267 33.74 -1.51 24.45
C ALA A 267 32.75 -0.34 24.55
N PRO A 268 31.85 -0.15 23.56
CA PRO A 268 30.87 0.92 23.62
C PRO A 268 30.16 0.79 24.95
N ALA A 269 30.23 1.85 25.77
CA ALA A 269 29.56 1.86 27.05
C ALA A 269 28.11 1.40 26.80
N PRO A 270 27.60 0.40 27.55
CA PRO A 270 26.22 -0.04 27.37
C PRO A 270 25.35 1.21 27.42
N TYR A 271 24.61 1.46 26.34
CA TYR A 271 23.59 2.49 26.29
C TYR A 271 22.56 2.10 27.36
N HIS A 272 22.80 2.54 28.60
CA HIS A 272 21.84 2.43 29.67
C HIS A 272 20.70 3.37 29.30
N ASN A 273 19.70 2.83 28.61
CA ASN A 273 18.42 3.46 28.39
C ASN A 273 17.78 3.74 29.75
N ALA A 274 18.14 4.88 30.33
CA ALA A 274 17.46 5.49 31.48
C ALA A 274 16.00 5.89 31.14
N TYR A 275 15.55 5.59 29.91
CA TYR A 275 14.19 5.79 29.41
C TYR A 275 13.17 4.73 29.88
N ASN A 276 13.59 3.67 30.60
CA ASN A 276 12.68 2.58 31.01
C ASN A 276 11.90 2.81 32.32
N ARG A 277 11.86 4.02 32.89
CA ARG A 277 11.03 4.30 34.09
C ARG A 277 9.97 5.36 33.81
N GLY A 278 8.86 4.87 33.28
CA GLY A 278 7.65 5.62 32.97
C GLY A 278 7.36 5.54 31.48
N ALA A 279 6.71 4.47 31.03
CA ALA A 279 6.17 4.45 29.67
C ALA A 279 5.00 5.45 29.60
N PRO A 280 4.74 6.10 28.45
CA PRO A 280 3.64 7.08 28.27
C PRO A 280 2.22 6.52 28.50
N THR A 281 2.09 5.24 28.84
CA THR A 281 0.87 4.46 28.68
C THR A 281 -0.23 4.76 29.69
N ASP A 282 0.08 5.37 30.84
CA ASP A 282 -0.92 5.54 31.90
C ASP A 282 -2.04 6.54 31.55
N ARG A 283 -1.81 7.43 30.57
CA ARG A 283 -2.80 8.43 30.14
C ARG A 283 -3.35 8.21 28.72
N GLY A 284 -2.97 7.12 28.07
CA GLY A 284 -3.32 6.85 26.67
C GLY A 284 -2.60 7.78 25.68
N LEU A 285 -2.67 7.43 24.38
CA LEU A 285 -2.02 8.20 23.31
C LEU A 285 -2.79 9.48 22.95
N GLU A 286 -4.10 9.50 23.19
CA GLU A 286 -4.98 10.63 22.98
C GLU A 286 -4.53 11.89 23.74
N ALA A 287 -3.92 11.71 24.91
CA ALA A 287 -3.38 12.80 25.73
C ALA A 287 -2.19 13.51 25.06
N LEU A 288 -1.51 12.86 24.11
CA LEU A 288 -0.37 13.43 23.40
C LEU A 288 -0.77 14.22 22.14
N VAL A 289 -1.90 13.86 21.52
CA VAL A 289 -2.39 14.55 20.31
C VAL A 289 -3.16 15.84 20.66
N GLY A 290 -3.73 15.89 21.87
CA GLY A 290 -4.48 17.04 22.38
C GLY A 290 -5.88 17.17 21.79
N ALA A 291 -6.82 17.71 22.58
CA ALA A 291 -8.21 17.99 22.18
C ALA A 291 -9.02 16.82 21.61
N VAL A 292 -8.59 15.57 21.84
CA VAL A 292 -9.29 14.35 21.42
C VAL A 292 -9.58 13.47 22.63
N THR A 293 -10.71 12.74 22.58
CA THR A 293 -11.09 11.78 23.61
C THR A 293 -11.17 10.38 23.00
N ALA A 294 -10.52 9.40 23.63
CA ALA A 294 -10.56 8.02 23.16
C ALA A 294 -11.98 7.43 23.19
N LEU A 295 -12.30 6.65 22.16
CA LEU A 295 -13.47 5.80 22.11
C LEU A 295 -13.14 4.43 22.71
N ALA A 296 -14.13 3.76 23.29
CA ALA A 296 -13.98 2.40 23.82
C ALA A 296 -13.79 1.33 22.72
N VAL A 297 -13.98 1.70 21.46
CA VAL A 297 -13.83 0.80 20.31
C VAL A 297 -12.36 0.67 19.89
N ARG A 298 -12.01 -0.49 19.33
CA ARG A 298 -10.71 -0.78 18.73
C ARG A 298 -10.88 -1.33 17.31
N CYS A 299 -9.89 -1.11 16.46
CA CYS A 299 -9.82 -1.78 15.17
C CYS A 299 -9.37 -3.24 15.38
N PRO A 300 -10.15 -4.26 14.95
CA PRO A 300 -9.74 -5.65 15.13
C PRO A 300 -8.43 -6.01 14.42
N SER A 301 -8.13 -5.33 13.31
CA SER A 301 -6.92 -5.55 12.50
C SER A 301 -5.72 -4.69 12.91
N ALA A 302 -5.92 -3.75 13.84
CA ALA A 302 -4.89 -2.85 14.36
C ALA A 302 -5.24 -2.48 15.82
N PRO A 303 -5.26 -3.45 16.75
CA PRO A 303 -5.74 -3.25 18.12
C PRO A 303 -4.89 -2.27 18.94
N GLU A 304 -3.64 -2.06 18.55
CA GLU A 304 -2.72 -1.08 19.12
C GLU A 304 -3.06 0.38 18.76
N VAL A 305 -3.90 0.60 17.74
CA VAL A 305 -4.30 1.95 17.32
C VAL A 305 -5.47 2.44 18.18
N THR A 306 -5.30 3.61 18.77
CA THR A 306 -6.35 4.29 19.52
C THR A 306 -7.27 5.03 18.55
N ILE A 307 -8.58 4.79 18.64
CA ILE A 307 -9.59 5.57 17.93
C ILE A 307 -10.14 6.62 18.89
N ALA A 308 -10.13 7.89 18.49
CA ALA A 308 -10.56 9.02 19.29
C ALA A 308 -11.51 9.94 18.51
N VAL A 309 -12.17 10.85 19.22
CA VAL A 309 -13.07 11.86 18.67
C VAL A 309 -12.74 13.24 19.26
N ASP A 310 -12.74 14.29 18.44
CA ASP A 310 -12.55 15.67 18.90
C ASP A 310 -13.88 16.35 19.29
N ALA A 311 -13.82 17.64 19.62
CA ALA A 311 -15.00 18.43 20.00
C ALA A 311 -15.98 18.66 18.83
N GLU A 312 -15.51 18.60 17.59
CA GLU A 312 -16.32 18.73 16.38
C GLU A 312 -16.93 17.40 15.91
N GLY A 313 -16.61 16.31 16.60
CA GLY A 313 -17.06 14.96 16.28
C GLY A 313 -16.33 14.31 15.11
N ARG A 314 -15.16 14.83 14.73
CA ARG A 314 -14.26 14.21 13.75
C ARG A 314 -13.54 13.04 14.40
N LEU A 315 -13.32 11.99 13.62
CA LEU A 315 -12.62 10.79 14.08
C LEU A 315 -11.12 10.96 13.89
N HIS A 316 -10.36 10.50 14.87
CA HIS A 316 -8.90 10.46 14.88
C HIS A 316 -8.45 9.02 15.11
N VAL A 317 -7.40 8.58 14.41
CA VAL A 317 -6.71 7.31 14.67
C VAL A 317 -5.27 7.60 15.06
N ILE A 318 -4.80 7.04 16.18
CA ILE A 318 -3.56 7.44 16.84
C ILE A 318 -2.73 6.20 17.13
N ALA A 319 -1.50 6.17 16.62
CA ALA A 319 -0.49 5.16 16.89
C ALA A 319 0.79 5.81 17.40
N ALA A 320 1.70 5.03 17.96
CA ALA A 320 2.98 5.52 18.44
C ALA A 320 4.12 4.55 18.10
N THR A 321 5.33 5.03 17.81
CA THR A 321 6.45 4.14 17.42
C THR A 321 7.27 3.62 18.59
N PHE A 322 7.06 4.16 19.79
CA PHE A 322 7.89 3.83 20.94
C PHE A 322 7.42 2.57 21.67
N ALA A 323 8.40 1.76 22.09
CA ALA A 323 8.17 0.47 22.74
C ALA A 323 7.51 0.64 24.12
N GLY A 324 6.18 0.54 24.16
CA GLY A 324 5.43 0.27 25.39
C GLY A 324 5.44 -1.22 25.73
N PRO A 325 5.17 -1.61 26.99
CA PRO A 325 4.91 -2.99 27.36
C PRO A 325 3.63 -3.45 26.62
N GLY A 326 3.80 -4.18 25.52
CA GLY A 326 2.72 -4.62 24.62
C GLY A 326 2.84 -4.10 23.18
N TRP A 327 3.78 -3.19 22.90
CA TRP A 327 4.13 -2.84 21.53
C TRP A 327 4.80 -4.05 20.86
N ASN A 328 4.21 -4.51 19.76
CA ASN A 328 4.85 -5.51 18.93
C ASN A 328 5.77 -4.79 17.92
N PRO A 329 7.11 -4.86 18.07
CA PRO A 329 8.04 -4.19 17.16
C PRO A 329 7.94 -4.69 15.71
N SER A 330 7.22 -5.78 15.45
CA SER A 330 6.95 -6.27 14.10
C SER A 330 5.76 -5.60 13.40
N THR A 331 4.96 -4.79 14.11
CA THR A 331 3.83 -4.09 13.48
C THR A 331 4.30 -2.76 12.91
N ASP A 332 4.18 -2.61 11.58
CA ASP A 332 4.38 -1.32 10.91
C ASP A 332 3.28 -0.33 11.36
N PRO A 333 3.64 0.76 12.07
CA PRO A 333 2.68 1.71 12.62
C PRO A 333 1.90 2.46 11.52
N VAL A 334 2.50 2.64 10.33
CA VAL A 334 1.83 3.32 9.20
C VAL A 334 0.76 2.41 8.61
N ALA A 335 1.08 1.13 8.42
CA ALA A 335 0.11 0.14 7.97
C ALA A 335 -1.05 -0.02 8.98
N ALA A 336 -0.75 -0.07 10.27
CA ALA A 336 -1.75 -0.13 11.34
C ALA A 336 -2.69 1.09 11.33
N LEU A 337 -2.14 2.31 11.21
CA LEU A 337 -2.93 3.54 11.08
C LEU A 337 -3.82 3.53 9.84
N THR A 338 -3.31 3.02 8.72
CA THR A 338 -4.06 2.92 7.46
C THR A 338 -5.27 2.00 7.61
N LEU A 339 -5.07 0.81 8.20
CA LEU A 339 -6.15 -0.14 8.50
C LEU A 339 -7.18 0.45 9.46
N ALA A 340 -6.73 1.09 10.56
CA ALA A 340 -7.61 1.71 11.54
C ALA A 340 -8.41 2.87 10.94
N ARG A 341 -7.78 3.70 10.09
CA ARG A 341 -8.45 4.80 9.37
C ARG A 341 -9.55 4.27 8.45
N ALA A 342 -9.26 3.25 7.65
CA ALA A 342 -10.24 2.60 6.79
C ALA A 342 -11.40 1.98 7.59
N PHE A 343 -11.08 1.31 8.70
CA PHE A 343 -12.08 0.77 9.63
C PHE A 343 -12.99 1.87 10.19
N ALA A 344 -12.42 2.94 10.73
CA ALA A 344 -13.16 4.06 11.32
C ALA A 344 -14.03 4.79 10.28
N ALA A 345 -13.52 4.98 9.06
CA ALA A 345 -14.28 5.57 7.96
C ALA A 345 -15.49 4.70 7.57
N ARG A 346 -15.26 3.39 7.37
CA ARG A 346 -16.29 2.43 6.97
C ARG A 346 -17.37 2.24 8.03
N HIS A 347 -17.02 2.27 9.31
CA HIS A 347 -17.93 1.99 10.42
C HIS A 347 -18.45 3.25 11.11
N ARG A 348 -18.27 4.43 10.52
CA ARG A 348 -18.66 5.70 11.14
C ARG A 348 -20.12 5.73 11.61
N GLY A 349 -21.07 5.24 10.81
CA GLY A 349 -22.48 5.21 11.19
C GLY A 349 -22.75 4.36 12.45
N VAL A 350 -22.00 3.26 12.61
CA VAL A 350 -22.05 2.43 13.83
C VAL A 350 -21.38 3.16 14.99
N LEU A 351 -20.23 3.78 14.77
CA LEU A 351 -19.51 4.55 15.79
C LEU A 351 -20.36 5.72 16.31
N SER A 352 -21.11 6.41 15.46
CA SER A 352 -22.05 7.47 15.87
C SER A 352 -23.26 6.96 16.64
N ALA A 353 -23.67 5.70 16.43
CA ALA A 353 -24.72 5.08 17.22
C ALA A 353 -24.24 4.65 18.61
N LEU A 354 -22.95 4.31 18.74
CA LEU A 354 -22.31 3.91 20.00
C LEU A 354 -21.86 5.10 20.85
N ASP A 355 -21.41 6.19 20.21
CA ASP A 355 -20.95 7.39 20.88
C ASP A 355 -21.54 8.64 20.20
N PRO A 356 -22.42 9.39 20.88
CA PRO A 356 -23.13 10.53 20.29
C PRO A 356 -22.22 11.71 19.95
N ARG A 357 -20.95 11.68 20.39
CA ARG A 357 -19.95 12.70 20.03
C ARG A 357 -19.48 12.54 18.59
N VAL A 358 -19.62 11.36 17.98
CA VAL A 358 -19.13 11.11 16.61
C VAL A 358 -20.14 11.65 15.60
N THR A 359 -19.70 12.59 14.76
CA THR A 359 -20.54 13.19 13.71
C THR A 359 -20.56 12.27 12.48
N PRO A 360 -21.75 11.80 12.02
CA PRO A 360 -21.84 10.85 10.90
C PRO A 360 -21.39 11.46 9.55
N THR A 361 -21.46 12.78 9.42
CA THR A 361 -21.15 13.54 8.19
C THR A 361 -19.76 14.20 8.18
N ALA A 362 -18.91 13.96 9.19
CA ALA A 362 -17.55 14.50 9.21
C ALA A 362 -16.70 14.02 8.01
N GLY A 363 -15.57 14.69 7.74
CA GLY A 363 -14.61 14.26 6.70
C GLY A 363 -13.92 12.92 7.03
N ALA A 364 -12.98 12.44 6.21
CA ALA A 364 -12.24 11.20 6.51
C ALA A 364 -11.52 11.28 7.88
N PRO A 365 -11.36 10.17 8.62
CA PRO A 365 -10.65 10.20 9.90
C PRO A 365 -9.21 10.71 9.74
N GLU A 366 -8.76 11.56 10.66
CA GLU A 366 -7.39 12.05 10.71
C GLU A 366 -6.47 11.00 11.32
N ALA A 367 -5.27 10.80 10.75
CA ALA A 367 -4.31 9.83 11.24
C ALA A 367 -3.12 10.54 11.91
N HIS A 368 -2.82 10.14 13.13
CA HIS A 368 -1.75 10.69 13.95
C HIS A 368 -0.73 9.62 14.28
N LEU A 369 0.54 9.95 14.07
CA LEU A 369 1.64 9.11 14.53
C LEU A 369 2.50 9.87 15.54
N VAL A 370 2.66 9.27 16.72
CA VAL A 370 3.50 9.81 17.78
C VAL A 370 4.85 9.09 17.78
N VAL A 371 5.92 9.83 17.50
CA VAL A 371 7.31 9.33 17.56
C VAL A 371 8.00 9.89 18.79
N ASN A 372 8.98 9.17 19.35
CA ASN A 372 9.84 9.71 20.41
C ASN A 372 11.24 10.10 19.91
N HIS A 373 11.52 9.84 18.62
CA HIS A 373 12.77 10.19 17.97
C HIS A 373 12.50 10.74 16.58
N PHE A 374 13.03 11.93 16.28
CA PHE A 374 12.76 12.60 15.00
C PHE A 374 13.27 11.80 13.79
N ALA A 375 14.38 11.07 13.93
CA ALA A 375 14.92 10.26 12.84
C ALA A 375 13.92 9.17 12.37
N ASP A 376 13.04 8.68 13.25
CA ASP A 376 12.02 7.68 12.90
C ASP A 376 10.86 8.29 12.11
N ALA A 377 10.63 9.60 12.28
CA ALA A 377 9.63 10.36 11.53
C ALA A 377 10.12 10.83 10.16
N ALA A 378 11.43 10.95 9.96
CA ALA A 378 11.98 11.52 8.71
C ALA A 378 11.49 10.80 7.43
N PRO A 379 11.41 9.45 7.36
CA PRO A 379 10.95 8.75 6.15
C PRO A 379 9.47 8.96 5.81
N ILE A 380 8.67 9.50 6.74
CA ILE A 380 7.21 9.54 6.66
C ILE A 380 6.62 10.95 6.72
N LEU A 381 7.44 12.00 6.70
CA LEU A 381 7.00 13.41 6.69
C LEU A 381 6.06 13.73 5.52
N GLU A 382 6.18 13.02 4.40
CA GLU A 382 5.35 13.23 3.19
C GLU A 382 4.14 12.30 3.10
N SER A 383 3.89 11.46 4.11
CA SER A 383 2.83 10.42 4.07
C SER A 383 1.40 10.97 4.24
N GLY A 384 1.25 12.26 4.53
CA GLY A 384 -0.04 12.88 4.87
C GLY A 384 -0.55 12.52 6.27
N LEU A 385 0.27 11.85 7.09
CA LEU A 385 0.01 11.64 8.52
C LEU A 385 0.34 12.92 9.30
N ARG A 386 -0.43 13.20 10.36
CA ARG A 386 -0.09 14.23 11.34
C ARG A 386 0.93 13.67 12.32
N LEU A 387 2.18 14.10 12.19
CA LEU A 387 3.27 13.60 13.03
C LEU A 387 3.36 14.41 14.33
N HIS A 388 3.62 13.72 15.43
CA HIS A 388 3.83 14.31 16.75
C HIS A 388 5.13 13.79 17.34
N LEU A 389 6.00 14.69 17.81
CA LEU A 389 7.21 14.33 18.54
C LEU A 389 6.92 14.34 20.05
N ALA A 390 6.85 13.16 20.65
CA ALA A 390 6.77 12.99 22.09
C ALA A 390 8.15 13.13 22.73
N THR A 391 8.21 13.89 23.82
CA THR A 391 9.39 14.05 24.66
C THR A 391 9.01 14.02 26.13
N ILE A 392 9.97 13.65 26.98
CA ILE A 392 9.78 13.72 28.44
C ILE A 392 10.05 15.16 28.87
N ILE A 393 9.04 15.80 29.45
CA ILE A 393 9.13 17.11 30.09
C ILE A 393 9.04 16.95 31.61
N GLU A 394 9.65 17.86 32.36
CA GLU A 394 9.54 17.92 33.81
C GLU A 394 8.65 19.10 34.19
N VAL A 395 7.56 18.85 34.90
CA VAL A 395 6.60 19.86 35.35
C VAL A 395 6.35 19.63 36.83
N ASP A 396 6.67 20.64 37.66
CA ASP A 396 6.54 20.58 39.12
C ASP A 396 7.28 19.38 39.75
N GLY A 397 8.47 19.04 39.24
CA GLY A 397 9.25 17.90 39.69
C GLY A 397 8.70 16.52 39.26
N LEU A 398 7.64 16.50 38.44
CA LEU A 398 7.08 15.28 37.86
C LEU A 398 7.47 15.16 36.39
N ARG A 399 8.08 14.03 36.03
CA ARG A 399 8.34 13.68 34.62
C ARG A 399 7.02 13.28 33.95
N ARG A 400 6.68 13.95 32.85
CA ARG A 400 5.49 13.72 32.04
C ARG A 400 5.88 13.64 30.58
N PHE A 401 5.08 12.96 29.77
CA PHE A 401 5.22 13.09 28.32
C PHE A 401 4.44 14.31 27.86
N GLY A 402 5.10 15.14 27.06
CA GLY A 402 4.44 16.11 26.19
C GLY A 402 4.70 15.68 24.75
N ALA A 403 3.83 16.10 23.83
CA ALA A 403 4.12 15.99 22.41
C ALA A 403 3.87 17.33 21.71
N SER A 404 4.64 17.57 20.67
CA SER A 404 4.47 18.72 19.78
C SER A 404 4.20 18.22 18.37
N PRO A 405 3.26 18.83 17.62
CA PRO A 405 3.11 18.53 16.21
C PRO A 405 4.41 18.86 15.47
N LEU A 406 4.78 17.98 14.53
CA LEU A 406 5.86 18.18 13.56
C LEU A 406 5.20 18.61 12.24
N ALA A 407 5.01 19.93 12.09
CA ALA A 407 4.53 20.68 10.91
C ALA A 407 3.35 20.09 10.11
#